data_AF-A0A1B1TSX2-F1
#
_entry.id   AF-A0A1B1TSX2-F1
#
_cell.length_a   1.000
_cell.length_b   1.000
_cell.length_c   1.000
_cell.angle_alpha   90.00
_cell.angle_beta   90.00
_cell.angle_gamma   90.00
#
_symmetry.space_group_name_H-M   'P 1'
#
loop_
_entity.id
_entity.type
_entity.pdbx_description
1 polymer ?
#
loop_
_entity_poly.entity_id
_entity_poly.type
_entity_poly.pdbx_seq_one_letter_code
_entity_poly.pdbx_strand_id
1 'polypeptide(L)'
;MRFKYIVCSTLVSFGLGLSSCQNRSEPIAPEPDGTTTTDITEKPIPVPAEPLPLVNSQGADTKEVSETNSNDYLSPDIRAQIIPELIENRENLGLCQEFRFESELTEAASNVYRVGENEYLVHLVCGSTAYQLLQDYFLYQRDGDQFDLTPLPITYFYQDADQQLIKETEVTRAGYSEYDPSTQTISIFTKGRGLGDCGSLGFYQFTGTDLSLDRFLLKDECDGDYIEPINYPQVYP
;
A
#
# COMPACT_ATOMS: atom_id res chain seq x y z
N MET A 1 -35.11 -10.27 -13.88
CA MET A 1 -35.90 -9.09 -14.31
C MET A 1 -35.04 -8.26 -15.26
N ARG A 2 -35.48 -8.03 -16.50
CA ARG A 2 -34.74 -7.26 -17.52
C ARG A 2 -35.40 -5.89 -17.66
N PHE A 3 -34.66 -4.81 -17.40
CA PHE A 3 -35.10 -3.47 -17.77
C PHE A 3 -34.39 -3.01 -19.04
N LYS A 4 -35.18 -2.88 -20.11
CA LYS A 4 -34.85 -2.09 -21.31
C LYS A 4 -35.25 -0.64 -20.98
N TYR A 5 -34.36 0.32 -21.23
CA TYR A 5 -34.76 1.73 -21.33
C TYR A 5 -34.66 2.22 -22.76
N ILE A 6 -35.71 2.92 -23.14
CA ILE A 6 -36.02 3.50 -24.45
C ILE A 6 -35.38 4.89 -24.54
N VAL A 7 -34.86 5.17 -25.73
CA VAL A 7 -34.29 6.43 -26.21
C VAL A 7 -35.36 7.53 -26.25
N CYS A 8 -35.01 8.74 -25.82
CA CYS A 8 -35.75 9.95 -26.22
C CYS A 8 -34.79 10.93 -26.89
N SER A 9 -35.07 11.17 -28.17
CA SER A 9 -34.35 12.08 -29.06
C SER A 9 -34.98 13.47 -28.97
N THR A 10 -34.18 14.51 -28.80
CA THR A 10 -34.59 15.88 -29.11
C THR A 10 -33.61 16.47 -30.12
N LEU A 11 -34.12 16.66 -31.34
CA LEU A 11 -33.48 17.42 -32.40
C LEU A 11 -33.39 18.89 -31.99
N VAL A 12 -32.19 19.45 -32.10
CA VAL A 12 -32.01 20.88 -32.36
C VAL A 12 -31.11 20.99 -33.59
N SER A 13 -31.73 21.34 -34.72
CA SER A 13 -31.03 21.75 -35.94
C SER A 13 -30.67 23.23 -35.82
N PHE A 14 -29.40 23.58 -35.96
CA PHE A 14 -28.98 24.90 -36.42
C PHE A 14 -27.63 24.82 -37.13
N GLY A 15 -27.60 25.39 -38.34
CA GLY A 15 -26.46 26.21 -38.77
C GLY A 15 -25.31 25.51 -39.50
N LEU A 16 -25.44 25.50 -40.82
CA LEU A 16 -24.36 25.38 -41.82
C LEU A 16 -23.05 26.10 -41.41
N GLY A 17 -21.94 25.37 -41.52
CA GLY A 17 -20.59 25.91 -41.44
C GLY A 17 -19.57 24.90 -41.99
N LEU A 18 -19.53 24.76 -43.32
CA LEU A 18 -18.44 24.06 -44.01
C LEU A 18 -17.15 24.88 -43.80
N SER A 19 -16.25 24.38 -42.95
CA SER A 19 -14.85 24.81 -42.93
C SER A 19 -13.96 23.61 -43.15
N SER A 20 -13.17 23.75 -44.21
CA SER A 20 -12.24 22.79 -44.78
C SER A 20 -11.09 22.52 -43.82
N CYS A 21 -10.85 21.26 -43.45
CA CYS A 21 -9.60 20.84 -42.83
C CYS A 21 -8.51 20.83 -43.92
N GLN A 22 -7.76 21.94 -44.03
CA GLN A 22 -6.54 21.97 -44.82
C GLN A 22 -5.43 21.24 -44.05
N ASN A 23 -4.98 20.16 -44.66
CA ASN A 23 -3.80 19.40 -44.26
C ASN A 23 -2.56 20.29 -44.44
N ARG A 24 -2.01 20.80 -43.33
CA ARG A 24 -0.74 21.55 -43.34
C ARG A 24 0.37 20.56 -43.00
N SER A 25 1.10 20.10 -44.01
CA SER A 25 2.38 19.42 -43.85
C SER A 25 3.40 20.40 -43.28
N GLU A 26 3.89 20.12 -42.08
CA GLU A 26 5.03 20.82 -41.50
C GLU A 26 6.32 20.50 -42.27
N PRO A 27 7.26 21.46 -42.36
CA PRO A 27 8.54 21.22 -43.01
C PRO A 27 9.43 20.32 -42.14
N ILE A 28 9.98 19.30 -42.79
CA ILE A 28 10.99 18.37 -42.25
C ILE A 28 12.22 19.18 -41.79
N ALA A 29 12.58 19.04 -40.52
CA ALA A 29 13.83 19.57 -39.99
C ALA A 29 15.03 18.85 -40.62
N PRO A 30 16.15 19.54 -40.91
CA PRO A 30 17.34 18.90 -41.44
C PRO A 30 17.99 17.99 -40.39
N GLU A 31 18.43 16.80 -40.83
CA GLU A 31 19.22 15.86 -40.06
C GLU A 31 20.52 16.51 -39.55
N PRO A 32 20.91 16.31 -38.28
CA PRO A 32 22.25 16.63 -37.86
C PRO A 32 23.24 15.56 -38.35
N ASP A 33 24.23 16.08 -39.06
CA ASP A 33 25.42 15.43 -39.59
C ASP A 33 26.14 14.56 -38.56
N GLY A 34 26.71 13.47 -39.04
CA GLY A 34 27.36 12.46 -38.24
C GLY A 34 28.69 12.90 -37.63
N THR A 35 29.17 12.05 -36.73
CA THR A 35 30.52 11.96 -36.17
C THR A 35 30.72 12.66 -34.83
N THR A 36 30.60 11.90 -33.74
CA THR A 36 31.75 11.52 -32.88
C THR A 36 31.27 10.42 -31.93
N THR A 37 31.57 9.17 -32.26
CA THR A 37 31.42 8.04 -31.32
C THR A 37 32.61 8.08 -30.36
N THR A 38 32.45 8.76 -29.22
CA THR A 38 33.28 8.46 -28.05
C THR A 38 32.73 7.20 -27.41
N ASP A 39 33.44 6.10 -27.62
CA ASP A 39 33.32 4.85 -26.87
C ASP A 39 33.61 5.15 -25.39
N ILE A 40 32.56 5.43 -24.63
CA ILE A 40 32.56 5.28 -23.19
C ILE A 40 31.99 3.90 -22.95
N THR A 41 32.88 2.94 -22.75
CA THR A 41 32.55 1.63 -22.22
C THR A 41 31.99 1.84 -20.81
N GLU A 42 30.67 2.05 -20.72
CA GLU A 42 29.97 2.17 -19.45
C GLU A 42 30.07 0.82 -18.74
N LYS A 43 30.89 0.80 -17.70
CA LYS A 43 31.07 -0.37 -16.85
C LYS A 43 29.70 -0.69 -16.23
N PRO A 44 29.20 -1.94 -16.29
CA PRO A 44 27.91 -2.29 -15.71
C PRO A 44 27.86 -1.85 -14.25
N ILE A 45 26.83 -1.08 -13.88
CA ILE A 45 26.54 -0.78 -12.48
C ILE A 45 26.38 -2.13 -11.78
N PRO A 46 27.12 -2.41 -10.69
CA PRO A 46 26.96 -3.65 -9.97
C PRO A 46 25.53 -3.72 -9.45
N VAL A 47 24.76 -4.67 -9.99
CA VAL A 47 23.50 -5.10 -9.38
C VAL A 47 23.88 -5.67 -8.01
N PRO A 48 23.31 -5.17 -6.89
CA PRO A 48 23.48 -5.80 -5.60
C PRO A 48 23.08 -7.27 -5.74
N ALA A 49 24.06 -8.16 -5.56
CA ALA A 49 23.78 -9.57 -5.40
C ALA A 49 23.08 -9.73 -4.05
N GLU A 50 21.85 -10.24 -4.10
CA GLU A 50 20.93 -10.52 -2.99
C GLU A 50 19.91 -9.40 -2.68
N PRO A 51 18.60 -9.74 -2.64
CA PRO A 51 17.60 -8.89 -2.00
C PRO A 51 18.07 -8.54 -0.59
N LEU A 52 17.89 -7.28 -0.20
CA LEU A 52 18.04 -6.92 1.20
C LEU A 52 17.18 -7.88 2.03
N PRO A 53 17.76 -8.54 3.06
CA PRO A 53 16.96 -9.35 3.97
C PRO A 53 15.83 -8.46 4.51
N LEU A 54 14.62 -9.03 4.60
CA LEU A 54 13.54 -8.44 5.39
C LEU A 54 14.15 -8.07 6.74
N VAL A 55 14.23 -6.77 7.02
CA VAL A 55 14.86 -6.26 8.23
C VAL A 55 14.02 -6.72 9.40
N ASN A 56 14.43 -7.80 10.06
CA ASN A 56 14.06 -8.08 11.45
C ASN A 56 14.71 -6.97 12.30
N SER A 57 13.89 -6.05 12.78
CA SER A 57 14.24 -4.97 13.71
C SER A 57 14.50 -5.52 15.13
N GLN A 58 15.40 -6.49 15.28
CA GLN A 58 15.90 -6.84 16.63
C GLN A 58 16.98 -5.83 17.04
N GLY A 59 16.53 -4.77 17.70
CA GLY A 59 17.40 -3.70 18.19
C GLY A 59 16.68 -2.73 19.11
N ALA A 60 16.08 -3.22 20.20
CA ALA A 60 15.67 -2.38 21.31
C ALA A 60 16.08 -3.02 22.65
N ASP A 61 16.70 -2.17 23.46
CA ASP A 61 17.42 -2.42 24.70
C ASP A 61 16.64 -3.27 25.72
N THR A 62 17.27 -4.31 26.23
CA THR A 62 16.67 -5.28 27.17
C THR A 62 16.51 -4.64 28.55
N LYS A 63 15.33 -4.09 28.84
CA LYS A 63 14.84 -3.98 30.21
C LYS A 63 13.82 -5.08 30.47
N GLU A 64 14.18 -5.90 31.45
CA GLU A 64 13.43 -6.99 32.05
C GLU A 64 11.98 -6.55 32.36
N VAL A 65 11.05 -6.88 31.46
CA VAL A 65 9.61 -6.80 31.68
C VAL A 65 9.09 -8.23 31.78
N SER A 66 8.39 -8.47 32.87
CA SER A 66 7.83 -9.74 33.33
C SER A 66 7.24 -10.57 32.18
N GLU A 67 7.76 -11.80 32.04
CA GLU A 67 7.29 -12.83 31.11
C GLU A 67 5.78 -13.04 31.24
N THR A 68 5.03 -12.38 30.35
CA THR A 68 3.68 -12.82 30.01
C THR A 68 3.86 -13.60 28.71
N ASN A 69 3.52 -14.89 28.74
CA ASN A 69 3.79 -15.84 27.66
C ASN A 69 3.37 -15.30 26.28
N SER A 70 4.34 -14.81 25.50
CA SER A 70 4.20 -14.46 24.06
C SER A 70 3.82 -15.65 23.17
N ASN A 71 3.69 -16.85 23.74
CA ASN A 71 3.33 -18.08 23.05
C ASN A 71 1.81 -18.31 22.96
N ASP A 72 0.98 -17.46 23.58
CA ASP A 72 -0.49 -17.65 23.60
C ASP A 72 -1.21 -17.10 22.35
N TYR A 73 -0.50 -16.39 21.45
CA TYR A 73 -1.06 -15.81 20.22
C TYR A 73 -0.73 -16.58 18.95
N LEU A 74 0.12 -17.61 19.05
CA LEU A 74 0.33 -18.59 17.98
C LEU A 74 -0.63 -19.76 18.21
N SER A 75 -1.93 -19.48 18.07
CA SER A 75 -2.92 -20.54 17.83
C SER A 75 -2.47 -21.35 16.61
N PRO A 76 -2.58 -22.70 16.61
CA PRO A 76 -2.34 -23.53 15.44
C PRO A 76 -3.20 -23.07 14.25
N ASP A 77 -2.56 -22.25 13.43
CA ASP A 77 -2.82 -21.85 12.05
C ASP A 77 -4.23 -21.33 11.70
N ILE A 78 -4.80 -20.45 12.53
CA ILE A 78 -6.00 -19.68 12.14
C ILE A 78 -5.77 -18.91 10.83
N ARG A 79 -4.53 -18.48 10.58
CA ARG A 79 -4.08 -17.91 9.31
C ARG A 79 -4.32 -18.86 8.14
N ALA A 80 -3.93 -20.13 8.26
CA ALA A 80 -4.17 -21.15 7.24
C ALA A 80 -5.65 -21.52 7.05
N GLN A 81 -6.56 -21.00 7.86
CA GLN A 81 -8.02 -21.12 7.65
C GLN A 81 -8.58 -19.83 7.01
N ILE A 82 -8.33 -18.68 7.64
CA ILE A 82 -8.91 -17.40 7.24
C ILE A 82 -8.33 -16.91 5.91
N ILE A 83 -7.02 -16.98 5.70
CA ILE A 83 -6.43 -16.46 4.45
C ILE A 83 -6.95 -17.23 3.23
N PRO A 84 -6.94 -18.58 3.20
CA PRO A 84 -7.55 -19.31 2.08
C PRO A 84 -9.04 -19.02 1.89
N GLU A 85 -9.82 -18.89 2.96
CA GLU A 85 -11.25 -18.54 2.90
C GLU A 85 -11.47 -17.16 2.24
N LEU A 86 -10.65 -16.16 2.58
CA LEU A 86 -10.70 -14.83 1.96
C LEU A 86 -10.26 -14.86 0.50
N ILE A 87 -9.24 -15.64 0.16
CA ILE A 87 -8.76 -15.81 -1.23
C ILE A 87 -9.85 -16.48 -2.09
N GLU A 88 -10.49 -17.53 -1.60
CA GLU A 88 -11.56 -18.24 -2.31
C GLU A 88 -12.78 -17.34 -2.56
N ASN A 89 -13.12 -16.49 -1.59
CA ASN A 89 -14.27 -15.58 -1.66
C ASN A 89 -13.94 -14.16 -2.14
N ARG A 90 -12.70 -13.90 -2.59
CA ARG A 90 -12.17 -12.56 -2.92
C ARG A 90 -13.15 -11.69 -3.72
N GLU A 91 -13.67 -12.23 -4.82
CA GLU A 91 -14.55 -11.51 -5.74
C GLU A 91 -15.90 -11.14 -5.11
N ASN A 92 -16.48 -12.05 -4.32
CA ASN A 92 -17.75 -11.81 -3.64
C ASN A 92 -17.60 -10.78 -2.52
N LEU A 93 -16.44 -10.78 -1.88
CA LEU A 93 -16.09 -9.85 -0.80
C LEU A 93 -15.54 -8.51 -1.30
N GLY A 94 -15.28 -8.37 -2.61
CA GLY A 94 -14.72 -7.15 -3.20
C GLY A 94 -13.29 -6.86 -2.75
N LEU A 95 -12.49 -7.89 -2.43
CA LEU A 95 -11.13 -7.74 -1.93
C LEU A 95 -10.13 -7.53 -3.09
N CYS A 96 -9.12 -6.69 -2.87
CA CYS A 96 -7.96 -6.53 -3.77
C CYS A 96 -8.30 -6.25 -5.24
N GLN A 97 -9.34 -5.45 -5.51
CA GLN A 97 -9.91 -5.27 -6.86
C GLN A 97 -9.05 -4.44 -7.82
N GLU A 98 -8.25 -3.53 -7.28
CA GLU A 98 -7.54 -2.51 -8.10
C GLU A 98 -6.17 -2.98 -8.61
N PHE A 99 -5.72 -4.17 -8.19
CA PHE A 99 -4.36 -4.63 -8.40
C PHE A 99 -4.32 -6.01 -9.04
N ARG A 100 -3.18 -6.34 -9.64
CA ARG A 100 -2.92 -7.70 -10.09
C ARG A 100 -2.80 -8.59 -8.85
N PHE A 101 -3.86 -9.33 -8.57
CA PHE A 101 -3.91 -10.27 -7.47
C PHE A 101 -3.01 -11.49 -7.73
N GLU A 102 -2.18 -11.83 -6.76
CA GLU A 102 -1.25 -12.96 -6.81
C GLU A 102 -1.46 -13.82 -5.55
N SER A 103 -2.23 -14.89 -5.67
CA SER A 103 -2.67 -15.69 -4.52
C SER A 103 -1.50 -16.25 -3.71
N GLU A 104 -0.41 -16.67 -4.36
CA GLU A 104 0.78 -17.19 -3.68
C GLU A 104 1.47 -16.10 -2.85
N LEU A 105 1.58 -14.88 -3.38
CA LEU A 105 2.10 -13.73 -2.65
C LEU A 105 1.18 -13.36 -1.47
N THR A 106 -0.13 -13.26 -1.73
CA THR A 106 -1.13 -12.98 -0.70
C THR A 106 -1.04 -14.01 0.42
N GLU A 107 -1.02 -15.30 0.10
CA GLU A 107 -0.94 -16.36 1.09
C GLU A 107 0.37 -16.25 1.88
N ALA A 108 1.51 -16.08 1.21
CA ALA A 108 2.81 -16.01 1.87
C ALA A 108 3.01 -14.77 2.77
N ALA A 109 2.47 -13.61 2.37
CA ALA A 109 2.77 -12.32 3.00
C ALA A 109 1.64 -11.79 3.91
N SER A 110 0.44 -12.39 3.87
CA SER A 110 -0.67 -12.03 4.75
C SER A 110 -0.55 -12.68 6.12
N ASN A 111 -1.08 -12.01 7.14
CA ASN A 111 -1.10 -12.48 8.52
C ASN A 111 -2.47 -12.29 9.17
N VAL A 112 -2.70 -13.05 10.23
CA VAL A 112 -3.93 -13.01 11.02
C VAL A 112 -3.54 -13.03 12.50
N TYR A 113 -4.03 -12.06 13.25
CA TYR A 113 -3.74 -11.90 14.66
C TYR A 113 -5.03 -12.01 15.47
N ARG A 114 -5.04 -12.84 16.51
CA ARG A 114 -6.20 -12.93 17.41
C ARG A 114 -6.24 -11.71 18.32
N VAL A 115 -7.36 -10.98 18.30
CA VAL A 115 -7.57 -9.75 19.09
C VAL A 115 -8.74 -9.87 20.08
N GLY A 116 -9.58 -10.90 19.93
CA GLY A 116 -10.69 -11.21 20.83
C GLY A 116 -11.00 -12.70 20.84
N GLU A 117 -12.16 -13.10 21.39
CA GLU A 117 -12.52 -14.53 21.48
C GLU A 117 -12.71 -15.16 20.10
N ASN A 118 -13.47 -14.47 19.24
CA ASN A 118 -13.73 -14.85 17.85
C ASN A 118 -13.42 -13.69 16.89
N GLU A 119 -12.51 -12.82 17.30
CA GLU A 119 -12.16 -11.60 16.57
C GLU A 119 -10.69 -11.63 16.20
N TYR A 120 -10.41 -11.28 14.94
CA TYR A 120 -9.09 -11.36 14.36
C TYR A 120 -8.80 -10.10 13.55
N LEU A 121 -7.63 -9.52 13.76
CA LEU A 121 -7.06 -8.53 12.87
C LEU A 121 -6.42 -9.25 11.70
N VAL A 122 -6.94 -9.03 10.50
CA VAL A 122 -6.39 -9.56 9.26
C VAL A 122 -5.54 -8.50 8.59
N HIS A 123 -4.28 -8.82 8.33
CA HIS A 123 -3.39 -8.08 7.45
C HIS A 123 -3.35 -8.84 6.12
N LEU A 124 -4.02 -8.31 5.09
CA LEU A 124 -4.16 -8.96 3.79
C LEU A 124 -3.29 -8.25 2.74
N VAL A 125 -2.32 -8.96 2.17
CA VAL A 125 -1.47 -8.44 1.10
C VAL A 125 -2.18 -8.65 -0.24
N CYS A 126 -2.58 -7.56 -0.88
CA CYS A 126 -3.31 -7.56 -2.16
C CYS A 126 -2.40 -7.59 -3.39
N GLY A 127 -1.12 -7.25 -3.23
CA GLY A 127 -0.17 -7.24 -4.32
C GLY A 127 1.12 -6.54 -3.93
N SER A 128 1.88 -6.11 -4.95
CA SER A 128 3.11 -5.34 -4.76
C SER A 128 3.19 -4.19 -5.75
N THR A 129 3.92 -3.14 -5.36
CA THR A 129 4.34 -2.02 -6.21
C THR A 129 5.86 -1.98 -6.26
N ALA A 130 6.44 -0.91 -6.83
CA ALA A 130 7.88 -0.67 -6.82
C ALA A 130 8.47 -0.75 -5.39
N TYR A 131 8.95 -1.94 -5.04
CA TYR A 131 9.63 -2.29 -3.80
C TYR A 131 8.76 -2.23 -2.54
N GLN A 132 7.43 -2.33 -2.64
CA GLN A 132 6.54 -2.29 -1.48
C GLN A 132 5.36 -3.24 -1.65
N LEU A 133 4.74 -3.67 -0.56
CA LEU A 133 3.51 -4.45 -0.59
C LEU A 133 2.31 -3.52 -0.54
N LEU A 134 1.23 -3.92 -1.21
CA LEU A 134 -0.09 -3.31 -1.08
C LEU A 134 -0.87 -4.15 -0.09
N GLN A 135 -1.39 -3.51 0.95
CA GLN A 135 -1.98 -4.18 2.10
C GLN A 135 -3.28 -3.51 2.52
N ASP A 136 -4.24 -4.35 2.87
CA ASP A 136 -5.52 -3.99 3.45
C ASP A 136 -5.60 -4.57 4.88
N TYR A 137 -6.34 -3.89 5.74
CA TYR A 137 -6.60 -4.36 7.10
C TYR A 137 -8.09 -4.59 7.31
N PHE A 138 -8.43 -5.67 8.02
CA PHE A 138 -9.81 -5.99 8.35
C PHE A 138 -9.93 -6.46 9.79
N LEU A 139 -11.07 -6.15 10.40
CA LEU A 139 -11.59 -6.88 11.54
C LEU A 139 -12.44 -8.04 11.00
N TYR A 140 -11.99 -9.25 11.27
CA TYR A 140 -12.69 -10.49 10.96
C TYR A 140 -13.35 -11.02 12.24
N GLN A 141 -14.65 -11.25 12.21
CA GLN A 141 -15.41 -11.78 13.35
C GLN A 141 -16.12 -13.07 12.94
N ARG A 142 -15.92 -14.16 13.70
CA ARG A 142 -16.53 -15.47 13.39
C ARG A 142 -17.70 -15.78 14.32
N ASP A 143 -18.81 -16.23 13.74
CA ASP A 143 -19.93 -16.84 14.47
C ASP A 143 -20.34 -18.15 13.78
N GLY A 144 -19.83 -19.26 14.29
CA GLY A 144 -19.97 -20.58 13.66
C GLY A 144 -19.38 -20.61 12.24
N ASP A 145 -20.24 -20.92 11.26
CA ASP A 145 -19.89 -20.99 9.84
C ASP A 145 -20.06 -19.64 9.12
N GLN A 146 -20.49 -18.59 9.81
CA GLN A 146 -20.62 -17.24 9.26
C GLN A 146 -19.48 -16.37 9.77
N PHE A 147 -19.12 -15.37 8.97
CA PHE A 147 -18.18 -14.34 9.39
C PHE A 147 -18.60 -12.98 8.87
N ASP A 148 -18.22 -11.96 9.63
CA ASP A 148 -18.25 -10.57 9.21
C ASP A 148 -16.82 -10.09 8.95
N LEU A 149 -16.67 -9.29 7.90
CA LEU A 149 -15.39 -8.71 7.50
C LEU A 149 -15.54 -7.19 7.37
N THR A 150 -14.97 -6.46 8.33
CA THR A 150 -15.06 -5.00 8.38
C THR A 150 -13.72 -4.40 7.95
N PRO A 151 -13.65 -3.58 6.88
CA PRO A 151 -12.41 -2.91 6.49
C PRO A 151 -11.99 -1.91 7.56
N LEU A 152 -10.68 -1.80 7.78
CA LEU A 152 -10.04 -0.88 8.70
C LEU A 152 -9.17 0.10 7.89
N PRO A 153 -9.73 1.23 7.41
CA PRO A 153 -8.99 2.18 6.60
C PRO A 153 -7.83 2.81 7.37
N ILE A 154 -6.77 3.14 6.64
CA ILE A 154 -5.54 3.74 7.16
C ILE A 154 -5.54 5.24 6.85
N THR A 155 -5.46 6.07 7.89
CA THR A 155 -5.21 7.50 7.75
C THR A 155 -3.71 7.76 7.55
N TYR A 156 -3.34 8.66 6.64
CA TYR A 156 -1.95 9.04 6.44
C TYR A 156 -1.83 10.52 6.05
N PHE A 157 -0.59 11.00 6.04
CA PHE A 157 -0.27 12.36 5.62
C PHE A 157 0.76 12.37 4.49
N TYR A 158 0.69 13.39 3.63
CA TYR A 158 1.69 13.74 2.64
C TYR A 158 1.77 15.27 2.48
N GLN A 159 2.80 15.76 1.80
CA GLN A 159 2.89 17.17 1.41
C GLN A 159 2.48 17.34 -0.05
N ASP A 160 1.61 18.31 -0.32
CA ASP A 160 1.28 18.70 -1.70
C ASP A 160 2.38 19.57 -2.34
N ALA A 161 2.15 20.02 -3.57
CA ALA A 161 3.11 20.85 -4.30
C ALA A 161 3.43 22.20 -3.60
N ASP A 162 2.54 22.69 -2.72
CA ASP A 162 2.69 23.91 -1.94
C ASP A 162 3.21 23.62 -0.52
N GLN A 163 3.73 22.41 -0.28
CA GLN A 163 4.22 21.90 1.01
C GLN A 163 3.15 21.92 2.11
N GLN A 164 1.87 21.92 1.75
CA GLN A 164 0.80 21.80 2.71
C GLN A 164 0.63 20.35 3.12
N LEU A 165 0.51 20.12 4.42
CA LEU A 165 0.26 18.79 4.96
C LEU A 165 -1.19 18.40 4.70
N ILE A 166 -1.41 17.40 3.85
CA ILE A 166 -2.72 16.86 3.50
C ILE A 166 -2.94 15.57 4.27
N LYS A 167 -4.16 15.41 4.80
CA LYS A 167 -4.64 14.21 5.49
C LYS A 167 -5.56 13.43 4.56
N GLU A 168 -5.28 12.15 4.37
CA GLU A 168 -6.14 11.24 3.62
C GLU A 168 -6.39 9.93 4.38
N THR A 169 -7.38 9.18 3.92
CA THR A 169 -7.73 7.86 4.46
C THR A 169 -8.05 6.93 3.29
N GLU A 170 -7.40 5.77 3.26
CA GLU A 170 -7.53 4.77 2.20
C GLU A 170 -7.70 3.37 2.80
N VAL A 171 -8.36 2.47 2.07
CA VAL A 171 -8.46 1.05 2.48
C VAL A 171 -7.14 0.32 2.24
N THR A 172 -6.56 0.52 1.06
CA THR A 172 -5.27 -0.08 0.71
C THR A 172 -4.14 0.91 0.95
N ARG A 173 -3.07 0.46 1.61
CA ARG A 173 -1.83 1.23 1.70
C ARG A 173 -0.63 0.47 1.18
N ALA A 174 0.29 1.20 0.56
CA ALA A 174 1.61 0.68 0.23
C ALA A 174 2.53 0.77 1.46
N GLY A 175 3.32 -0.27 1.71
CA GLY A 175 4.38 -0.18 2.71
C GLY A 175 4.86 -1.52 3.23
N TYR A 176 5.62 -1.44 4.32
CA TYR A 176 6.02 -2.57 5.15
C TYR A 176 5.38 -2.40 6.52
N SER A 177 4.71 -3.43 6.99
CA SER A 177 3.97 -3.39 8.25
C SER A 177 4.49 -4.37 9.28
N GLU A 178 4.36 -3.96 10.53
CA GLU A 178 4.63 -4.79 11.70
C GLU A 178 3.53 -4.54 12.74
N TYR A 179 2.98 -5.62 13.31
CA TYR A 179 1.99 -5.55 14.38
C TYR A 179 2.62 -5.99 15.70
N ASP A 180 2.54 -5.14 16.71
CA ASP A 180 2.90 -5.46 18.09
C ASP A 180 1.64 -5.86 18.87
N PRO A 181 1.47 -7.14 19.24
CA PRO A 181 0.29 -7.59 19.97
C PRO A 181 0.24 -7.09 21.43
N SER A 182 1.38 -6.69 22.01
CA SER A 182 1.43 -6.21 23.40
C SER A 182 0.83 -4.81 23.55
N THR A 183 1.04 -3.97 22.53
CA THR A 183 0.49 -2.62 22.43
C THR A 183 -0.76 -2.58 21.55
N GLN A 184 -1.00 -3.61 20.74
CA GLN A 184 -1.98 -3.63 19.66
C GLN A 184 -1.73 -2.51 18.62
N THR A 185 -0.47 -2.17 18.38
CA THR A 185 -0.08 -1.13 17.43
C THR A 185 0.43 -1.74 16.13
N ILE A 186 0.01 -1.19 14.99
CA ILE A 186 0.56 -1.46 13.67
C ILE A 186 1.49 -0.31 13.30
N SER A 187 2.73 -0.60 12.94
CA SER A 187 3.60 0.37 12.27
C SER A 187 3.58 0.14 10.77
N ILE A 188 3.55 1.19 9.96
CA ILE A 188 3.59 1.11 8.49
C ILE A 188 4.65 2.08 7.97
N PHE A 189 5.72 1.55 7.40
CA PHE A 189 6.71 2.34 6.66
C PHE A 189 6.37 2.35 5.17
N THR A 190 6.13 3.53 4.61
CA THR A 190 5.92 3.74 3.18
C THR A 190 7.09 4.53 2.59
N LYS A 191 7.78 3.98 1.59
CA LYS A 191 8.84 4.68 0.85
C LYS A 191 8.24 5.67 -0.15
N GLY A 192 8.85 6.84 -0.28
CA GLY A 192 8.54 7.80 -1.35
C GLY A 192 9.11 7.37 -2.71
N ARG A 193 10.25 6.66 -2.72
CA ARG A 193 10.86 6.08 -3.94
C ARG A 193 11.72 4.86 -3.62
N GLY A 194 12.23 4.20 -4.66
CA GLY A 194 12.98 2.93 -4.53
C GLY A 194 14.20 2.97 -3.60
N LEU A 195 14.88 4.12 -3.48
CA LEU A 195 16.01 4.30 -2.56
C LEU A 195 15.59 4.33 -1.08
N GLY A 196 14.34 4.68 -0.78
CA GLY A 196 13.84 4.78 0.60
C GLY A 196 14.49 5.89 1.43
N ASP A 197 15.05 6.92 0.79
CA ASP A 197 15.66 8.10 1.42
C ASP A 197 14.62 9.17 1.83
N CYS A 198 13.36 8.94 1.50
CA CYS A 198 12.18 9.73 1.87
C CYS A 198 10.99 8.78 2.02
N GLY A 199 9.93 9.23 2.68
CA GLY A 199 8.72 8.45 2.92
C GLY A 199 8.04 8.82 4.23
N SER A 200 7.22 7.90 4.74
CA SER A 200 6.48 8.07 5.98
C SER A 200 6.51 6.83 6.86
N LEU A 201 6.40 7.04 8.17
CA LEU A 201 6.22 5.99 9.16
C LEU A 201 5.00 6.35 10.03
N GLY A 202 3.92 5.59 9.85
CA GLY A 202 2.70 5.71 10.66
C GLY A 202 2.64 4.65 11.75
N PHE A 203 2.08 5.01 12.91
CA PHE A 203 1.78 4.13 14.03
C PHE A 203 0.29 4.17 14.28
N TYR A 204 -0.37 3.01 14.28
CA TYR A 204 -1.81 2.87 14.32
C TYR A 204 -2.22 1.96 15.46
N GLN A 205 -2.94 2.49 16.43
CA GLN A 205 -3.49 1.71 17.53
C GLN A 205 -4.78 1.02 17.07
N PHE A 206 -4.82 -0.30 17.17
CA PHE A 206 -6.07 -1.03 17.04
C PHE A 206 -6.91 -0.87 18.31
N THR A 207 -8.14 -0.43 18.15
CA THR A 207 -9.08 -0.10 19.25
C THR A 207 -10.13 -1.19 19.50
N GLY A 208 -10.11 -2.25 18.69
CA GLY A 208 -11.19 -3.24 18.60
C GLY A 208 -12.13 -3.00 17.42
N THR A 209 -12.29 -1.75 16.94
CA THR A 209 -13.19 -1.43 15.83
C THR A 209 -12.57 -0.59 14.73
N ASP A 210 -11.44 0.06 15.00
CA ASP A 210 -10.77 0.96 14.08
C ASP A 210 -9.24 0.92 14.28
N LEU A 211 -8.53 1.47 13.30
CA LEU A 211 -7.10 1.77 13.38
C LEU A 211 -6.93 3.26 13.60
N SER A 212 -6.77 3.65 14.86
CA SER A 212 -6.54 5.03 15.25
C SER A 212 -5.10 5.40 14.97
N LEU A 213 -4.87 6.46 14.19
CA LEU A 213 -3.51 6.96 14.01
C LEU A 213 -3.03 7.57 15.34
N ASP A 214 -1.88 7.12 15.82
CA ASP A 214 -1.27 7.53 17.10
C ASP A 214 -0.05 8.43 16.90
N ARG A 215 0.69 8.24 15.80
CA ARG A 215 1.90 9.00 15.45
C ARG A 215 2.21 8.85 13.96
N PHE A 216 2.66 9.91 13.31
CA PHE A 216 3.07 9.93 11.91
C PHE A 216 4.34 10.75 11.74
N LEU A 217 5.34 10.12 11.15
CA LEU A 217 6.61 10.73 10.79
C LEU A 217 6.70 10.83 9.27
N LEU A 218 7.18 11.97 8.76
CA LEU A 218 7.23 12.25 7.33
C LEU A 218 8.54 12.96 6.99
N LYS A 219 9.26 12.40 6.02
CA LYS A 219 10.34 13.06 5.28
C LYS A 219 9.94 13.05 3.82
N ASP A 220 9.47 14.18 3.31
CA ASP A 220 8.99 14.28 1.92
C ASP A 220 10.15 14.55 0.96
N GLU A 221 11.22 15.18 1.44
CA GLU A 221 12.41 15.47 0.65
C GLU A 221 13.19 14.20 0.27
N CYS A 222 13.13 13.83 -1.01
CA CYS A 222 13.91 12.73 -1.60
C CYS A 222 15.27 13.22 -2.12
N ASP A 223 16.12 13.71 -1.23
CA ASP A 223 17.39 14.39 -1.51
C ASP A 223 18.63 13.48 -1.54
N GLY A 224 18.45 12.18 -1.26
CA GLY A 224 19.53 11.19 -1.17
C GLY A 224 20.17 11.10 0.22
N ASP A 225 19.76 11.93 1.18
CA ASP A 225 20.21 11.82 2.57
C ASP A 225 19.32 10.83 3.33
N TYR A 226 19.85 9.64 3.54
CA TYR A 226 19.16 8.60 4.28
C TYR A 226 19.27 8.86 5.79
N ILE A 227 18.12 8.99 6.42
CA ILE A 227 17.97 8.86 7.87
C ILE A 227 17.00 7.72 8.17
N GLU A 228 17.16 7.07 9.32
CA GLU A 228 16.23 6.01 9.71
C GLU A 228 14.80 6.57 9.86
N PRO A 229 13.75 5.86 9.39
CA PRO A 229 12.38 6.37 9.41
C PRO A 229 11.86 6.81 10.79
N ILE A 230 12.34 6.19 11.87
CA ILE A 230 12.00 6.57 13.25
C ILE A 230 12.48 7.99 13.63
N ASN A 231 13.47 8.51 12.89
CA ASN A 231 14.05 9.85 13.05
C ASN A 231 13.49 10.87 12.05
N TYR A 232 12.50 10.50 11.21
CA TYR A 232 11.80 11.46 10.37
C TYR A 232 11.09 12.52 11.22
N PRO A 233 10.92 13.76 10.72
CA PRO A 233 10.11 14.77 11.37
C PRO A 233 8.72 14.25 11.72
N GLN A 234 8.30 14.43 12.97
CA GLN A 234 6.94 14.14 13.39
C GLN A 234 5.98 15.21 12.87
N VAL A 235 4.97 14.80 12.12
CA VAL A 235 3.91 15.68 11.61
C VAL A 235 2.55 15.38 12.26
N TYR A 236 2.46 14.29 13.02
CA TYR A 236 1.32 13.93 13.84
C TYR A 236 1.74 12.99 14.99
N PRO A 237 1.02 13.00 16.13
CA PRO A 237 0.19 14.09 16.59
C PRO A 237 1.03 15.36 16.77
#